data_AF-A0A0G1CJK5-F1
#
_entry.id   AF-A0A0G1CJK5-F1
#
_cell.length_a   1.000
_cell.length_b   1.000
_cell.length_c   1.000
_cell.angle_alpha   90.00
_cell.angle_beta   90.00
_cell.angle_gamma   90.00
#
_symmetry.space_group_name_H-M   'P 1'
#
loop_
_entity.id
_entity.type
_entity.pdbx_description
1 polymer ?
#
loop_
_entity_poly.entity_id
_entity_poly.type
_entity_poly.pdbx_seq_one_letter_code
_entity_poly.pdbx_strand_id
1 'polypeptide(L)'
;MRNIDKKRPVLEIDFIALRNAVELAVAAFIKNCPDANPNHKTGGVILHRCNRGVEQHTTVGTLSMQSVYEDLLTTARRKIEQLQIHFTHMTSYQSRDPEKGLWGGGLNLFCNGQVALSGLPEQADEACLMCGLVQCDLVIIEPFVTKALKISDNTALYKRICKGICK
;
A
#
# COMPACT_ATOMS: atom_id res chain seq x y z
N MET A 1 -24.20 -14.65 34.51
CA MET A 1 -23.45 -13.69 33.68
C MET A 1 -23.24 -14.30 32.31
N ARG A 2 -23.83 -13.74 31.24
CA ARG A 2 -23.57 -14.23 29.88
C ARG A 2 -22.30 -13.55 29.37
N ASN A 3 -21.21 -14.30 29.25
CA ASN A 3 -20.06 -13.90 28.46
C ASN A 3 -20.49 -13.93 26.98
N ILE A 4 -21.01 -12.80 26.51
CA ILE A 4 -21.23 -12.61 25.07
C ILE A 4 -19.90 -12.10 24.55
N ASP A 5 -19.00 -13.02 24.20
CA ASP A 5 -17.95 -12.75 23.22
C ASP A 5 -18.62 -12.38 21.91
N LYS A 6 -19.08 -11.14 21.80
CA LYS A 6 -19.41 -10.53 20.52
C LYS A 6 -18.08 -10.43 19.79
N LYS A 7 -17.70 -11.50 19.07
CA LYS A 7 -16.70 -11.44 18.00
C LYS A 7 -17.09 -10.22 17.17
N ARG A 8 -16.37 -9.11 17.35
CA ARG A 8 -16.55 -7.94 16.49
C ARG A 8 -16.42 -8.48 15.07
N PRO A 9 -17.40 -8.23 14.18
CA PRO A 9 -17.25 -8.62 12.79
C PRO A 9 -15.93 -8.01 12.31
N VAL A 10 -14.99 -8.88 11.96
CA VAL A 10 -13.75 -8.43 11.35
C VAL A 10 -14.18 -7.93 9.97
N LEU A 11 -14.04 -6.64 9.73
CA LEU A 11 -14.17 -6.08 8.39
C LEU A 11 -13.06 -6.71 7.55
N GLU A 12 -13.42 -7.76 6.83
CA GLU A 12 -12.54 -8.41 5.87
C GLU A 12 -12.40 -7.49 4.67
N ILE A 13 -11.16 -7.24 4.26
CA ILE A 13 -10.90 -6.43 3.06
C ILE A 13 -11.30 -7.26 1.86
N ASP A 14 -12.13 -6.71 0.97
CA ASP A 14 -12.26 -7.26 -0.38
C ASP A 14 -10.95 -7.01 -1.15
N PHE A 15 -10.07 -8.00 -1.08
CA PHE A 15 -8.73 -7.90 -1.67
C PHE A 15 -8.76 -7.77 -3.19
N ILE A 16 -9.78 -8.34 -3.85
CA ILE A 16 -9.94 -8.22 -5.31
C ILE A 16 -10.31 -6.78 -5.67
N ALA A 17 -11.26 -6.18 -4.94
CA ALA A 17 -11.62 -4.78 -5.12
C ALA A 17 -10.43 -3.85 -4.88
N LEU A 18 -9.70 -4.04 -3.76
CA LEU A 18 -8.49 -3.27 -3.46
C LEU A 18 -7.44 -3.40 -4.57
N ARG A 19 -7.16 -4.62 -5.03
CA ARG A 19 -6.23 -4.87 -6.13
C ARG A 19 -6.62 -4.11 -7.39
N ASN A 20 -7.90 -4.15 -7.77
CA ASN A 20 -8.38 -3.47 -8.97
C ASN A 20 -8.27 -1.93 -8.84
N ALA A 21 -8.54 -1.38 -7.67
CA ALA A 21 -8.36 0.04 -7.42
C ALA A 21 -6.88 0.45 -7.46
N VAL A 22 -5.98 -0.36 -6.90
CA VAL A 22 -4.53 -0.12 -6.98
C VAL A 22 -4.03 -0.27 -8.42
N GLU A 23 -4.52 -1.22 -9.20
CA GLU A 23 -4.21 -1.36 -10.63
C GLU A 23 -4.49 -0.06 -11.40
N LEU A 24 -5.66 0.55 -11.18
CA LEU A 24 -6.02 1.83 -11.80
C LEU A 24 -5.06 2.95 -11.37
N ALA A 25 -4.67 2.98 -10.10
CA ALA A 25 -3.71 3.94 -9.59
C ALA A 25 -2.31 3.76 -10.21
N VAL A 26 -1.84 2.52 -10.37
CA VAL A 26 -0.58 2.20 -11.04
C VAL A 26 -0.62 2.65 -12.51
N ALA A 27 -1.71 2.36 -13.23
CA ALA A 27 -1.88 2.82 -14.61
C ALA A 27 -1.87 4.37 -14.70
N ALA A 28 -2.56 5.05 -13.78
CA ALA A 28 -2.56 6.51 -13.70
C ALA A 28 -1.17 7.08 -13.38
N PHE A 29 -0.41 6.45 -12.49
CA PHE A 29 0.97 6.82 -12.19
C PHE A 29 1.86 6.72 -13.43
N ILE A 30 1.87 5.57 -14.10
CA ILE A 30 2.69 5.33 -15.31
C ILE A 30 2.40 6.37 -16.38
N LYS A 31 1.12 6.69 -16.60
CA LYS A 31 0.68 7.63 -17.64
C LYS A 31 0.99 9.10 -17.30
N ASN A 32 0.78 9.50 -16.05
CA ASN A 32 0.74 10.93 -15.68
C ASN A 32 1.96 11.41 -14.87
N CYS A 33 2.82 10.50 -14.44
CA CYS A 33 3.98 10.81 -13.59
C CYS A 33 5.30 10.22 -14.14
N PRO A 34 5.64 10.43 -15.43
CA PRO A 34 6.86 9.88 -16.02
C PRO A 34 8.13 10.39 -15.34
N ASP A 35 8.12 11.64 -14.86
CA ASP A 35 9.19 12.28 -14.08
C ASP A 35 9.45 11.59 -12.74
N ALA A 36 8.42 10.99 -12.14
CA ALA A 36 8.52 10.24 -10.90
C ALA A 36 8.80 8.74 -11.13
N ASN A 37 9.01 8.30 -12.39
CA ASN A 37 9.28 6.91 -12.76
C ASN A 37 10.55 6.78 -13.64
N PRO A 38 11.74 7.14 -13.13
CA PRO A 38 12.98 7.19 -13.92
C PRO A 38 13.41 5.83 -14.49
N ASN A 39 12.95 4.74 -13.86
CA ASN A 39 13.28 3.37 -14.27
C ASN A 39 12.15 2.70 -15.07
N HIS A 40 11.15 3.47 -15.52
CA HIS A 40 10.02 3.00 -16.32
C HIS A 40 9.35 1.72 -15.77
N LYS A 41 9.17 1.66 -14.45
CA LYS A 41 8.50 0.53 -13.78
C LYS A 41 7.02 0.49 -14.20
N THR A 42 6.52 -0.69 -14.52
CA THR A 42 5.18 -0.90 -15.07
C THR A 42 4.23 -1.66 -14.14
N GLY A 43 4.66 -2.00 -12.94
CA GLY A 43 3.88 -2.82 -12.03
C GLY A 43 4.64 -3.21 -10.76
N GLY A 44 3.98 -4.03 -9.96
CA GLY A 44 4.48 -4.50 -8.69
C GLY A 44 3.63 -5.64 -8.10
N VAL A 45 3.87 -5.91 -6.84
CA VAL A 45 3.11 -6.87 -6.02
C VAL A 45 2.39 -6.11 -4.93
N ILE A 46 1.07 -6.29 -4.86
CA ILE A 46 0.27 -5.86 -3.71
C ILE A 46 0.15 -7.03 -2.75
N LEU A 47 0.30 -6.75 -1.46
CA LEU A 47 0.13 -7.71 -0.39
C LEU A 47 -0.72 -7.10 0.73
N HIS A 48 -1.66 -7.88 1.24
CA HIS A 48 -2.42 -7.62 2.45
C HIS A 48 -2.13 -8.73 3.46
N ARG A 49 -1.82 -8.35 4.71
CA ARG A 49 -1.72 -9.27 5.84
C ARG A 49 -2.76 -8.86 6.87
N CYS A 50 -3.74 -9.72 7.14
CA CYS A 50 -4.75 -9.42 8.16
C CYS A 50 -4.16 -9.59 9.57
N ASN A 51 -4.85 -9.09 10.60
CA ASN A 51 -4.41 -9.19 12.00
C ASN A 51 -4.29 -10.64 12.54
N ARG A 52 -4.81 -11.63 11.83
CA ARG A 52 -4.65 -13.06 12.15
C ARG A 52 -3.45 -13.71 11.44
N GLY A 53 -2.69 -12.94 10.65
CA GLY A 53 -1.55 -13.42 9.89
C GLY A 53 -1.89 -14.08 8.55
N VAL A 54 -3.15 -14.05 8.10
CA VAL A 54 -3.52 -14.52 6.76
C VAL A 54 -3.03 -13.51 5.73
N GLU A 55 -2.32 -13.99 4.72
CA GLU A 55 -1.80 -13.19 3.62
C GLU A 55 -2.62 -13.39 2.34
N GLN A 56 -2.85 -12.29 1.64
CA GLN A 56 -3.33 -12.28 0.26
C GLN A 56 -2.38 -11.40 -0.54
N HIS A 57 -1.95 -11.87 -1.71
CA HIS A 57 -1.01 -11.14 -2.54
C HIS A 57 -1.21 -11.48 -4.02
N THR A 58 -0.94 -10.51 -4.88
CA THR A 58 -1.02 -10.69 -6.33
C THR A 58 -0.31 -9.55 -7.05
N THR A 59 -0.21 -9.64 -8.36
CA THR A 59 0.38 -8.61 -9.21
C THR A 59 -0.58 -7.45 -9.48
N VAL A 60 0.01 -6.26 -9.61
CA VAL A 60 -0.62 -5.07 -10.20
C VAL A 60 0.27 -4.54 -11.32
N GLY A 61 -0.32 -4.14 -12.44
CA GLY A 61 0.41 -3.78 -13.65
C GLY A 61 1.13 -4.98 -14.29
N THR A 62 2.20 -4.67 -15.03
CA THR A 62 2.97 -5.66 -15.79
C THR A 62 4.32 -5.92 -15.14
N LEU A 63 4.62 -7.19 -14.85
CA LEU A 63 5.95 -7.67 -14.46
C LEU A 63 6.62 -8.38 -15.63
N SER A 64 7.91 -8.14 -15.84
CA SER A 64 8.66 -8.70 -16.97
C SER A 64 9.09 -10.15 -16.78
N MET A 65 9.22 -10.64 -15.53
CA MET A 65 9.69 -11.99 -15.20
C MET A 65 9.09 -12.50 -13.88
N GLN A 66 8.92 -13.81 -13.75
CA GLN A 66 8.41 -14.44 -12.52
C GLN A 66 9.38 -14.30 -11.33
N SER A 67 10.69 -14.31 -11.55
CA SER A 67 11.68 -14.11 -10.47
C SER A 67 11.54 -12.75 -9.78
N VAL A 68 11.17 -11.71 -10.54
CA VAL A 68 10.90 -10.37 -10.01
C VAL A 68 9.70 -10.38 -9.07
N TYR A 69 8.72 -11.25 -9.29
CA TYR A 69 7.55 -11.34 -8.40
C TYR A 69 7.95 -11.78 -6.98
N GLU A 70 8.77 -12.82 -6.83
CA GLU A 70 9.17 -13.34 -5.50
C GLU A 70 10.04 -12.33 -4.73
N ASP A 71 10.92 -11.62 -5.44
CA ASP A 71 11.75 -10.56 -4.84
C ASP A 71 10.89 -9.39 -4.34
N LEU A 72 9.90 -8.97 -5.14
CA LEU A 72 8.97 -7.91 -4.79
C LEU A 72 8.04 -8.33 -3.65
N LEU A 73 7.56 -9.57 -3.66
CA LEU A 73 6.74 -10.15 -2.60
C LEU A 73 7.52 -10.20 -1.27
N THR A 74 8.78 -10.64 -1.31
CA THR A 74 9.69 -10.63 -0.16
C THR A 74 9.89 -9.21 0.37
N THR A 75 10.05 -8.23 -0.53
CA THR A 75 10.17 -6.82 -0.15
C THR A 75 8.89 -6.30 0.50
N ALA A 76 7.71 -6.62 -0.06
CA ALA A 76 6.41 -6.25 0.51
C ALA A 76 6.20 -6.85 1.91
N ARG A 77 6.59 -8.12 2.13
CA ARG A 77 6.55 -8.77 3.45
C ARG A 77 7.41 -8.04 4.48
N ARG A 78 8.65 -7.66 4.10
CA ARG A 78 9.55 -6.90 4.99
C ARG A 78 8.96 -5.55 5.39
N LYS A 79 8.28 -4.84 4.47
CA LYS A 79 7.57 -3.58 4.80
C LYS A 79 6.47 -3.81 5.85
N ILE A 80 5.71 -4.91 5.74
CA ILE A 80 4.69 -5.27 6.75
C ILE A 80 5.32 -5.68 8.08
N GLU A 81 6.37 -6.50 8.07
CA GLU A 81 7.06 -6.93 9.29
C GLU A 81 7.60 -5.75 10.09
N GLN A 82 8.11 -4.72 9.42
CA GLN A 82 8.51 -3.47 10.06
C GLN A 82 7.34 -2.75 10.73
N LEU A 83 6.17 -2.71 10.08
CA LEU A 83 4.96 -2.15 10.67
C LEU A 83 4.46 -2.96 11.86
N GLN A 84 4.68 -4.29 11.86
CA GLN A 84 4.34 -5.14 13.00
C GLN A 84 5.27 -4.91 14.19
N ILE A 85 6.57 -4.73 13.96
CA ILE A 85 7.54 -4.36 14.99
C ILE A 85 7.21 -2.98 15.58
N HIS A 86 6.78 -2.04 14.74
CA HIS A 86 6.42 -0.67 15.12
C HIS A 86 4.92 -0.41 14.96
N PHE A 87 4.09 -1.07 15.79
CA PHE A 87 2.63 -1.07 15.66
C PHE A 87 1.95 0.32 15.68
N THR A 88 2.64 1.37 16.14
CA THR A 88 2.17 2.76 16.13
C THR A 88 2.46 3.51 14.82
N HIS A 89 3.28 2.93 13.93
CA HIS A 89 3.59 3.50 12.63
C HIS A 89 2.41 3.33 11.68
N MET A 90 2.09 4.41 10.96
CA MET A 90 1.07 4.45 9.92
C MET A 90 1.62 4.00 8.57
N THR A 91 2.85 4.40 8.28
CA THR A 91 3.57 4.03 7.05
C THR A 91 4.90 3.37 7.43
N SER A 92 5.31 2.38 6.62
CA SER A 92 6.62 1.75 6.75
C SER A 92 7.76 2.76 6.53
N TYR A 93 7.48 3.92 5.92
CA TYR A 93 8.40 5.05 5.84
C TYR A 93 8.86 5.57 7.22
N GLN A 94 8.04 5.48 8.26
CA GLN A 94 8.45 5.89 9.61
C GLN A 94 9.53 4.98 10.20
N SER A 95 9.61 3.74 9.71
CA SER A 95 10.62 2.76 10.11
C SER A 95 11.92 2.91 9.29
N ARG A 96 12.07 4.01 8.55
CA ARG A 96 13.24 4.34 7.73
C ARG A 96 14.52 4.25 8.56
N ASP A 97 15.45 3.44 8.08
CA ASP A 97 16.86 3.52 8.45
C ASP A 97 17.58 4.30 7.34
N PRO A 98 18.05 5.54 7.60
CA PRO A 98 18.74 6.36 6.60
C PRO A 98 19.98 5.69 6.00
N GLU A 99 20.61 4.75 6.71
CA GLU A 99 21.81 4.05 6.25
C GLU A 99 21.48 2.82 5.39
N LYS A 100 20.24 2.31 5.44
CA LYS A 100 19.82 1.10 4.70
C LYS A 100 18.99 1.39 3.44
N GLY A 101 18.75 2.66 3.15
CA GLY A 101 18.47 3.15 1.81
C GLY A 101 17.07 2.91 1.23
N LEU A 102 16.10 2.33 1.95
CA LEU A 102 14.68 2.17 1.52
C LEU A 102 13.72 2.14 2.73
N TRP A 103 12.39 2.07 2.55
CA TRP A 103 11.38 1.22 3.24
C TRP A 103 9.91 1.77 3.32
N GLY A 104 9.49 2.77 2.56
CA GLY A 104 8.07 3.17 2.36
C GLY A 104 7.24 2.23 1.47
N GLY A 105 5.94 2.52 1.29
CA GLY A 105 5.04 1.71 0.46
C GLY A 105 4.23 0.65 1.22
N GLY A 106 4.39 0.56 2.54
CA GLY A 106 3.49 -0.18 3.44
C GLY A 106 2.63 0.76 4.26
N LEU A 107 1.36 0.40 4.50
CA LEU A 107 0.42 1.14 5.33
C LEU A 107 -0.23 0.23 6.39
N ASN A 108 -0.33 0.75 7.60
CA ASN A 108 -1.01 0.10 8.71
C ASN A 108 -2.46 0.58 8.78
N LEU A 109 -3.41 -0.31 8.55
CA LEU A 109 -4.85 -0.05 8.60
C LEU A 109 -5.45 -0.36 9.98
N PHE A 110 -4.60 -0.61 10.98
CA PHE A 110 -4.96 -0.91 12.37
C PHE A 110 -5.93 -2.09 12.49
N CYS A 111 -7.24 -1.84 12.46
CA CYS A 111 -8.27 -2.86 12.62
C CYS A 111 -8.32 -3.84 11.44
N ASN A 112 -7.89 -3.44 10.25
CA ASN A 112 -7.95 -4.26 9.03
C ASN A 112 -6.61 -4.93 8.67
N GLY A 113 -5.57 -4.77 9.48
CA GLY A 113 -4.24 -5.33 9.23
C GLY A 113 -3.31 -4.36 8.51
N GLN A 114 -2.41 -4.88 7.70
CA GLN A 114 -1.39 -4.12 7.00
C GLN A 114 -1.44 -4.41 5.50
N VAL A 115 -1.14 -3.42 4.69
CA VAL A 115 -1.03 -3.56 3.24
C VAL A 115 0.31 -3.02 2.76
N ALA A 116 0.85 -3.56 1.69
CA ALA A 116 2.06 -3.07 1.05
C ALA A 116 1.98 -3.22 -0.46
N LEU A 117 2.58 -2.26 -1.16
CA LEU A 117 2.88 -2.34 -2.58
C LEU A 117 4.40 -2.31 -2.75
N SER A 118 4.92 -3.13 -3.66
CA SER A 118 6.34 -3.13 -4.02
C SER A 118 6.52 -3.33 -5.52
N GLY A 119 7.21 -2.41 -6.18
CA GLY A 119 7.61 -2.55 -7.59
C GLY A 119 7.81 -1.23 -8.32
N LEU A 120 7.20 -0.16 -7.82
CA LEU A 120 7.40 1.21 -8.28
C LEU A 120 8.46 1.91 -7.41
N PRO A 121 8.87 3.14 -7.77
CA PRO A 121 9.55 4.00 -6.81
C PRO A 121 8.74 4.10 -5.52
N GLU A 122 9.41 4.14 -4.38
CA GLU A 122 8.79 3.95 -3.07
C GLU A 122 7.63 4.91 -2.77
N GLN A 123 7.81 6.20 -3.12
CA GLN A 123 6.73 7.19 -3.01
C GLN A 123 5.54 6.81 -3.90
N ALA A 124 5.78 6.28 -5.09
CA ALA A 124 4.71 5.82 -5.97
C ALA A 124 4.01 4.56 -5.44
N ASP A 125 4.74 3.61 -4.83
CA ASP A 125 4.14 2.45 -4.16
C ASP A 125 3.10 2.90 -3.13
N GLU A 126 3.47 3.80 -2.23
CA GLU A 126 2.56 4.27 -1.19
C GLU A 126 1.42 5.13 -1.74
N ALA A 127 1.69 6.01 -2.70
CA ALA A 127 0.68 6.88 -3.28
C ALA A 127 -0.39 6.09 -4.04
N CYS A 128 0.02 5.09 -4.84
CA CYS A 128 -0.90 4.19 -5.54
C CYS A 128 -1.72 3.36 -4.56
N LEU A 129 -1.10 2.83 -3.51
CA LEU A 129 -1.79 2.07 -2.47
C LEU A 129 -2.81 2.94 -1.73
N MET A 130 -2.46 4.18 -1.36
CA MET A 130 -3.38 5.12 -0.73
C MET A 130 -4.56 5.46 -1.65
N CYS A 131 -4.35 5.64 -2.96
CA CYS A 131 -5.44 5.84 -3.91
C CYS A 131 -6.43 4.67 -3.89
N GLY A 132 -5.91 3.43 -3.94
CA GLY A 132 -6.76 2.23 -3.92
C GLY A 132 -7.55 2.08 -2.62
N LEU A 133 -6.91 2.35 -1.47
CA LEU A 133 -7.57 2.32 -0.17
C LEU A 133 -8.71 3.33 -0.05
N VAL A 134 -8.50 4.57 -0.56
CA VAL A 134 -9.54 5.61 -0.58
C VAL A 134 -10.68 5.21 -1.50
N GLN A 135 -10.38 4.69 -2.69
CA GLN A 135 -11.40 4.27 -3.67
C GLN A 135 -12.25 3.09 -3.17
N CYS A 136 -11.71 2.24 -2.30
CA CYS A 136 -12.43 1.13 -1.68
C CYS A 136 -13.07 1.46 -0.32
N ASP A 137 -13.08 2.73 0.09
CA ASP A 137 -13.58 3.17 1.41
C ASP A 137 -12.93 2.42 2.60
N LEU A 138 -11.69 1.94 2.42
CA LEU A 138 -10.92 1.26 3.47
C LEU A 138 -10.22 2.28 4.39
N VAL A 139 -10.09 3.52 3.93
CA VAL A 139 -9.64 4.66 4.71
C VAL A 139 -10.61 5.82 4.51
N ILE A 140 -11.63 5.90 5.35
CA ILE A 140 -12.71 6.89 5.24
C ILE A 140 -12.33 8.22 5.90
N ILE A 141 -11.33 8.21 6.78
CA ILE A 141 -10.96 9.35 7.61
C ILE A 141 -9.94 10.20 6.86
N GLU A 142 -10.36 11.35 6.33
CA GLU A 142 -9.47 12.38 5.74
C GLU A 142 -8.22 12.66 6.62
N PRO A 143 -8.31 12.69 7.97
CA PRO A 143 -7.13 12.73 8.83
C PRO A 143 -6.13 11.59 8.66
N PHE A 144 -6.56 10.35 8.39
CA PHE A 144 -5.64 9.22 8.17
C PHE A 144 -4.83 9.45 6.90
N VAL A 145 -5.51 9.73 5.79
CA VAL A 145 -4.90 9.96 4.47
C VAL A 145 -3.92 11.13 4.55
N THR A 146 -4.37 12.27 5.10
CA THR A 146 -3.56 13.48 5.24
C THR A 146 -2.33 13.23 6.11
N LYS A 147 -2.49 12.53 7.25
CA LYS A 147 -1.38 12.27 8.17
C LYS A 147 -0.36 11.31 7.58
N ALA A 148 -0.80 10.20 6.98
CA ALA A 148 0.10 9.24 6.33
C ALA A 148 0.90 9.89 5.20
N LEU A 149 0.24 10.61 4.29
CA LEU A 149 0.89 11.29 3.17
C LEU A 149 1.80 12.45 3.59
N LYS A 150 1.55 13.07 4.76
CA LYS A 150 2.44 14.09 5.32
C LYS A 150 3.69 13.44 5.93
N ILE A 151 3.54 12.27 6.56
CA ILE A 151 4.66 11.53 7.15
C ILE A 151 5.66 11.08 6.07
N SER A 152 5.17 10.63 4.92
CA SER A 152 5.98 10.14 3.80
C SER A 152 6.33 11.21 2.75
N ASP A 153 5.96 12.46 2.99
CA ASP A 153 6.12 13.59 2.05
C ASP A 153 5.60 13.28 0.63
N ASN A 154 4.40 12.68 0.55
CA ASN A 154 3.89 12.06 -0.67
C ASN A 154 2.59 12.70 -1.19
N THR A 155 2.19 13.82 -0.59
CA THR A 155 0.91 14.49 -0.88
C THR A 155 0.81 14.93 -2.35
N ALA A 156 1.89 15.46 -2.92
CA ALA A 156 1.88 15.98 -4.30
C ALA A 156 1.71 14.86 -5.33
N LEU A 157 2.44 13.76 -5.18
CA LEU A 157 2.37 12.61 -6.08
C LEU A 157 1.01 11.92 -5.99
N TYR A 158 0.50 11.69 -4.78
CA TYR A 158 -0.86 11.19 -4.55
C TYR A 158 -1.92 11.99 -5.31
N LYS A 159 -1.93 13.32 -5.17
CA LYS A 159 -2.89 14.19 -5.86
C LYS A 159 -2.81 14.09 -7.38
N ARG A 160 -1.59 13.98 -7.92
CA ARG A 160 -1.38 13.79 -9.38
C ARG A 160 -1.96 12.48 -9.87
N ILE A 161 -1.76 11.39 -9.12
CA ILE A 161 -2.31 10.06 -9.44
C ILE A 161 -3.84 10.09 -9.36
N CYS A 162 -4.43 10.60 -8.29
CA CYS A 162 -5.89 10.70 -8.15
C CYS A 162 -6.54 11.45 -9.32
N LYS A 163 -5.96 12.57 -9.75
CA LYS A 163 -6.45 13.34 -10.91
C LYS A 163 -6.44 12.52 -12.21
N GLY A 164 -5.54 11.55 -12.31
CA GLY A 164 -5.44 10.63 -13.44
C GLY A 164 -6.46 9.50 -13.43
N ILE A 165 -6.95 9.09 -12.24
CA ILE A 165 -7.97 8.04 -12.08
C ILE A 165 -9.37 8.57 -12.43
N CYS A 166 -9.66 9.84 -12.11
CA CYS A 166 -10.98 10.46 -12.34
C CYS A 166 -11.25 10.92 -13.79
N LYS A 167 -10.39 10.58 -14.75
CA LYS A 167 -10.47 11.01 -16.16
C LYS A 167 -10.67 9.82 -17.08
#